data_AF-A0AAW6XKL9-F1
#
_entry.id   AF-A0AAW6XKL9-F1
#
_cell.length_a   1.000
_cell.length_b   1.000
_cell.length_c   1.000
_cell.angle_alpha   90.00
_cell.angle_beta   90.00
_cell.angle_gamma   90.00
#
_symmetry.space_group_name_H-M   'P 1'
#
loop_
_entity.id
_entity.type
_entity.pdbx_description
1 polymer ?
#
loop_
_entity_poly.entity_id
_entity_poly.type
_entity_poly.pdbx_seq_one_letter_code
_entity_poly.pdbx_strand_id
1 'polypeptide(L)'
;MAFILGSGLGALADQIENAVAISYEKLPGFPVSTVHGHAGELVLGHLQGVPVVCMKGRGHFYEGRGMTIMTDAIRTFKLLG
;
A
#
# COMPACT_ATOMS: atom_id res chain seq x y z
N MET A 1 1.56 -11.35 5.58
CA MET A 1 0.48 -10.53 6.19
C MET A 1 0.43 -9.17 5.49
N ALA A 2 -0.77 -8.65 5.19
CA ALA A 2 -0.92 -7.39 4.45
C ALA A 2 -1.63 -6.30 5.27
N PHE A 3 -1.14 -5.06 5.20
CA PHE A 3 -1.72 -3.89 5.83
C PHE A 3 -2.07 -2.81 4.80
N ILE A 4 -3.16 -2.08 5.03
CA ILE A 4 -3.55 -0.89 4.26
C ILE A 4 -3.64 0.29 5.21
N LEU A 5 -2.67 1.18 5.16
CA LEU A 5 -2.55 2.27 6.11
C LEU A 5 -3.33 3.49 5.63
N GLY A 6 -4.23 3.96 6.49
CA GLY A 6 -4.98 5.19 6.30
C GLY A 6 -4.20 6.44 6.68
N SER A 7 -4.88 7.58 6.55
CA SER A 7 -4.38 8.88 7.04
C SER A 7 -3.99 8.79 8.51
N GLY A 8 -2.80 9.30 8.85
CA GLY A 8 -2.24 9.27 10.20
C GLY A 8 -1.58 7.95 10.61
N LEU A 9 -1.74 6.86 9.85
CA LEU A 9 -1.14 5.55 10.18
C LEU A 9 0.16 5.25 9.42
N GLY A 10 0.57 6.14 8.51
CA GLY A 10 1.74 5.93 7.64
C GLY A 10 3.06 5.69 8.39
N ALA A 11 3.19 6.21 9.62
CA ALA A 11 4.38 6.01 10.47
C ALA A 11 4.61 4.54 10.87
N LEU A 12 3.60 3.68 10.78
CA LEU A 12 3.77 2.25 11.01
C LEU A 12 4.67 1.61 9.94
N ALA A 13 4.60 2.07 8.70
CA ALA A 13 5.47 1.57 7.63
C ALA A 13 6.94 1.91 7.87
N ASP A 14 7.20 3.02 8.58
CA ASP A 14 8.55 3.48 8.90
C ASP A 14 9.23 2.60 9.98
N GLN A 15 8.47 1.74 10.66
CA GLN A 15 8.97 0.74 11.62
C GLN A 15 9.31 -0.62 10.98
N ILE A 16 9.12 -0.77 9.67
CA ILE A 16 9.41 -2.03 8.96
C ILE A 16 10.92 -2.18 8.78
N GLU A 17 11.47 -3.28 9.27
CA GLU A 17 12.87 -3.64 9.14
C GLU A 17 13.17 -4.33 7.81
N ASN A 18 14.40 -4.16 7.31
CA ASN A 18 14.84 -4.67 5.99
C ASN A 18 13.86 -4.28 4.86
N ALA A 19 13.38 -3.04 4.94
CA ALA A 19 12.32 -2.55 4.08
C ALA A 19 12.77 -2.35 2.62
N VAL A 20 11.92 -2.80 1.70
CA VAL A 20 11.94 -2.42 0.29
C VAL A 20 10.67 -1.61 0.04
N ALA A 21 10.83 -0.35 -0.39
CA ALA A 21 9.73 0.53 -0.75
C ALA A 21 9.61 0.66 -2.28
N ILE A 22 8.39 0.48 -2.79
CA ILE A 22 8.06 0.55 -4.22
C ILE A 22 6.93 1.55 -4.41
N SER A 23 7.16 2.62 -5.17
CA SER A 23 6.10 3.56 -5.56
C SER A 23 4.99 2.83 -6.33
N TYR A 24 3.74 3.16 -6.03
CA TYR A 24 2.56 2.67 -6.74
C TYR A 24 2.60 2.99 -8.23
N GLU A 25 3.28 4.05 -8.66
CA GLU A 25 3.45 4.40 -10.08
C GLU A 25 4.20 3.32 -10.87
N LYS A 26 5.03 2.53 -10.19
CA LYS A 26 5.79 1.42 -10.79
C LYS A 26 5.03 0.10 -10.76
N LEU A 27 3.86 0.06 -10.14
CA LEU A 27 3.07 -1.15 -9.92
C LEU A 27 1.79 -1.11 -10.77
N PRO A 28 1.68 -1.93 -11.84
CA PRO A 28 0.48 -2.00 -12.65
C PRO A 28 -0.77 -2.30 -11.81
N GLY A 29 -1.85 -1.53 -12.03
CA GLY A 29 -3.12 -1.68 -11.33
C GLY A 29 -3.19 -1.07 -9.93
N PHE A 30 -2.09 -0.55 -9.38
CA PHE A 30 -2.11 0.09 -8.07
C PHE A 30 -2.71 1.50 -8.10
N PRO A 31 -3.37 1.93 -7.01
CA PRO A 31 -4.03 3.23 -6.94
C PRO A 31 -3.01 4.36 -6.81
N VAL A 32 -2.82 5.14 -7.86
CA VAL A 32 -2.03 6.38 -7.79
C VAL A 32 -2.96 7.51 -7.34
N SER A 33 -2.82 7.93 -6.08
CA SER A 33 -3.62 9.02 -5.51
C SER A 33 -3.12 10.37 -6.00
N THR A 34 -4.04 11.28 -6.29
CA THR A 34 -3.74 12.69 -6.59
C THR A 34 -3.79 13.57 -5.34
N VAL A 35 -3.99 12.99 -4.15
CA VAL A 35 -4.18 13.71 -2.90
C VAL A 35 -2.85 13.87 -2.16
N HIS A 36 -2.50 15.12 -1.82
CA HIS A 36 -1.32 15.44 -1.02
C HIS A 36 -1.32 14.69 0.33
N GLY A 37 -0.22 14.00 0.64
CA GLY A 37 -0.02 13.29 1.92
C GLY A 37 -0.13 11.76 1.83
N HIS A 38 -0.59 11.20 0.71
CA HIS A 38 -0.43 9.78 0.43
C HIS A 38 0.89 9.56 -0.30
N ALA A 39 1.92 9.08 0.41
CA ALA A 39 3.23 8.78 -0.18
C ALA A 39 3.11 7.83 -1.38
N GLY A 40 2.09 6.95 -1.37
CA GLY A 40 1.76 6.11 -2.52
C GLY A 40 2.79 5.02 -2.71
N GLU A 41 3.13 4.30 -1.65
CA GLU A 41 4.21 3.31 -1.64
C GLU A 41 3.76 1.98 -1.05
N LEU A 42 4.25 0.90 -1.65
CA LEU A 42 4.19 -0.44 -1.11
C LEU A 42 5.50 -0.75 -0.40
N VAL A 43 5.44 -1.01 0.91
CA VAL A 43 6.60 -1.32 1.74
C VAL A 43 6.56 -2.80 2.14
N LEU A 44 7.60 -3.54 1.78
CA LEU A 44 7.78 -4.95 2.12
C LEU A 44 8.94 -5.09 3.09
N GLY A 45 8.84 -5.97 4.08
CA GLY A 45 9.91 -6.23 5.01
C GLY A 45 9.43 -7.03 6.21
N HIS A 46 10.03 -6.79 7.38
CA HIS A 46 9.68 -7.48 8.62
C HIS A 46 9.20 -6.48 9.67
N LEU A 47 8.08 -6.77 10.31
CA LEU A 47 7.59 -6.03 11.47
C LEU A 47 7.55 -6.99 12.66
N GLN A 48 8.38 -6.72 13.68
CA GLN A 48 8.51 -7.61 14.85
C GLN A 48 8.81 -9.07 14.44
N GLY A 49 9.70 -9.26 13.46
CA GLY A 49 10.06 -10.58 12.93
C GLY A 49 9.04 -11.22 11.99
N VAL A 50 7.87 -10.62 11.77
CA VAL A 50 6.83 -11.14 10.87
C VAL A 50 7.00 -10.53 9.48
N PRO A 51 7.02 -11.33 8.39
CA PRO A 51 7.05 -10.80 7.03
C PRO A 51 5.72 -10.11 6.69
N VAL A 52 5.81 -8.85 6.30
CA VAL A 52 4.68 -7.97 6.03
C VAL A 52 4.81 -7.28 4.68
N VAL A 53 3.65 -7.00 4.07
CA VAL A 53 3.49 -6.06 2.97
C VAL A 53 2.54 -4.96 3.41
N CYS A 54 2.90 -3.71 3.18
CA CYS A 54 2.23 -2.57 3.76
C CYS A 54 1.99 -1.48 2.71
N MET A 55 0.72 -1.15 2.49
CA MET A 55 0.31 -0.04 1.62
C MET A 55 0.30 1.27 2.41
N LYS A 56 1.22 2.19 2.12
CA LYS A 56 1.26 3.55 2.68
C LYS A 56 0.34 4.48 1.90
N GLY A 57 -0.96 4.34 2.16
CA GLY A 57 -2.04 5.02 1.45
C GLY A 57 -2.89 4.04 0.64
N ARG A 58 -4.08 4.49 0.25
CA ARG A 58 -5.08 3.68 -0.47
C ARG A 58 -5.83 4.54 -1.48
N GLY A 59 -6.36 3.91 -2.52
CA GLY A 59 -7.32 4.54 -3.42
C GLY A 59 -8.72 4.56 -2.80
N HIS A 60 -9.45 5.63 -3.06
CA HIS A 60 -10.82 5.83 -2.61
C HIS A 60 -11.79 5.94 -3.79
N PHE A 61 -13.04 5.56 -3.54
CA PHE A 61 -14.12 5.68 -4.52
C PHE A 61 -14.29 7.12 -5.05
N TYR A 62 -14.16 8.12 -4.16
CA TYR A 62 -14.32 9.53 -4.51
C TYR A 62 -13.22 10.08 -5.43
N GLU A 63 -12.14 9.33 -5.68
CA GLU A 63 -11.06 9.72 -6.60
C GLU A 63 -11.43 9.42 -8.07
N GLY A 64 -12.66 8.99 -8.35
CA GLY A 64 -13.22 8.93 -9.70
C GLY A 64 -12.84 7.70 -10.53
N ARG A 65 -12.17 6.70 -9.95
CA ARG A 65 -11.78 5.44 -10.63
C ARG A 65 -12.74 4.27 -10.40
N GLY A 66 -13.89 4.52 -9.77
CA GLY A 66 -14.91 3.51 -9.49
C GLY A 66 -14.59 2.58 -8.33
N MET A 67 -15.49 1.60 -8.09
CA MET A 67 -15.40 0.68 -6.94
C MET A 67 -14.23 -0.30 -7.03
N THR A 68 -13.64 -0.46 -8.20
CA THR A 68 -12.54 -1.40 -8.45
C THR A 68 -11.15 -0.82 -8.18
N ILE A 69 -11.06 0.43 -7.70
CA ILE A 69 -9.78 1.15 -7.51
C ILE A 69 -8.74 0.42 -6.65
N MET A 70 -9.18 -0.47 -5.75
CA MET A 70 -8.30 -1.28 -4.89
C MET A 70 -8.19 -2.74 -5.33
N THR A 71 -8.95 -3.18 -6.34
CA THR A 71 -9.13 -4.61 -6.65
C THR A 71 -7.81 -5.31 -6.97
N ASP A 72 -6.96 -4.70 -7.79
CA ASP A 72 -5.70 -5.31 -8.21
C ASP A 72 -4.68 -5.36 -7.07
N ALA A 73 -4.62 -4.34 -6.21
CA ALA A 73 -3.78 -4.35 -5.03
C ALA A 73 -4.15 -5.49 -4.06
N ILE A 74 -5.45 -5.69 -3.80
CA ILE A 74 -5.93 -6.79 -2.95
C ILE A 74 -5.65 -8.16 -3.57
N ARG A 75 -5.88 -8.30 -4.89
CA ARG A 75 -5.58 -9.55 -5.61
C ARG A 75 -4.08 -9.86 -5.62
N THR A 76 -3.24 -8.84 -5.72
CA THR A 76 -1.79 -8.98 -5.61
C THR A 76 -1.40 -9.57 -4.26
N PHE A 77 -1.95 -9.07 -3.14
CA PHE A 77 -1.68 -9.65 -1.82
C PHE A 77 -2.18 -11.09 -1.70
N LYS A 78 -3.34 -11.40 -2.28
CA LYS A 78 -3.81 -12.78 -2.32
C LYS A 78 -2.86 -13.73 -3.07
N LEU A 79 -2.22 -13.25 -4.14
CA LEU A 79 -1.26 -14.03 -4.93
C LEU A 79 0.12 -14.13 -4.28
N LEU A 80 0.52 -13.15 -3.46
CA LEU A 80 1.77 -13.18 -2.70
C LEU A 80 1.76 -14.18 -1.52
N GLY A 81 0.56 -14.53 -1.02
CA GLY A 81 0.35 -15.41 0.13
C GLY A 81 0.26 -14.66 1.47
#